data_AF-A0A0S4SE04-F1
#
_entry.id   AF-A0A0S4SE04-F1
#
_cell.length_a   1.000
_cell.length_b   1.000
_cell.length_c   1.000
_cell.angle_alpha   90.00
_cell.angle_beta   90.00
_cell.angle_gamma   90.00
#
_symmetry.space_group_name_H-M   'P 1'
#
loop_
_entity.id
_entity.type
_entity.pdbx_description
1 polymer ?
#
loop_
_entity_poly.entity_id
_entity_poly.type
_entity_poly.pdbx_seq_one_letter_code
_entity_poly.pdbx_strand_id
1 'polypeptide(L)'
;MLYATKSFKLPLVESKNLTKNGEKASIELELPNTNLTSDQALAWEDSGDIFYDKCTKCHGTHAPKEFDMLSWEGLYVSMKDRAQPTDNQEMQILRYLYAHANDGILEEK
;
A
#
# COMPACT_ATOMS: atom_id res chain seq x y z
N MET A 1 -10.98 1.69 2.05
CA MET A 1 -11.96 0.61 1.84
C MET A 1 -11.21 -0.72 1.85
N LEU A 2 -11.63 -1.68 2.69
CA LEU A 2 -11.12 -3.05 2.64
C LEU A 2 -11.92 -3.83 1.59
N TYR A 3 -11.26 -4.25 0.51
CA TYR A 3 -11.86 -5.05 -0.54
C TYR A 3 -11.50 -6.53 -0.33
N ALA A 4 -12.51 -7.35 -0.07
CA ALA A 4 -12.38 -8.80 0.04
C ALA A 4 -12.97 -9.50 -1.19
N THR A 5 -12.39 -10.65 -1.55
CA THR A 5 -13.01 -11.55 -2.54
C THR A 5 -14.34 -12.10 -2.04
N LYS A 6 -15.13 -12.75 -2.91
CA LYS A 6 -16.38 -13.45 -2.53
C LYS A 6 -16.18 -14.49 -1.41
N SER A 7 -14.95 -14.91 -1.15
CA SER A 7 -14.57 -15.88 -0.12
C SER A 7 -13.94 -15.23 1.12
N PHE A 8 -14.03 -13.90 1.27
CA PHE A 8 -13.41 -13.15 2.37
C PHE A 8 -11.89 -13.29 2.48
N LYS A 9 -11.24 -13.73 1.41
CA LYS A 9 -9.78 -13.71 1.31
C LYS A 9 -9.37 -12.32 0.88
N LEU A 10 -8.57 -11.68 1.74
CA LEU A 10 -7.79 -10.51 1.35
C LEU A 10 -6.52 -11.02 0.66
N PRO A 11 -5.96 -10.29 -0.32
CA PRO A 11 -4.76 -10.73 -1.05
C PRO A 11 -3.54 -11.04 -0.16
N LEU A 12 -3.57 -10.64 1.12
CA LEU A 12 -2.45 -10.78 2.06
C LEU A 12 -2.82 -11.45 3.39
N VAL A 13 -4.09 -11.81 3.63
CA VAL A 13 -4.51 -12.28 4.97
C VAL A 13 -5.65 -13.29 4.93
N GLU A 14 -5.53 -14.32 5.78
CA GLU A 14 -6.58 -15.29 6.07
C GLU A 14 -7.33 -14.86 7.34
N SER A 15 -8.67 -14.87 7.28
CA SER A 15 -9.51 -14.55 8.44
C SER A 15 -10.06 -15.81 9.07
N LYS A 16 -10.04 -15.86 10.40
CA LYS A 16 -10.59 -16.99 11.15
C LYS A 16 -12.04 -16.79 11.55
N ASN A 17 -12.41 -15.57 11.91
CA ASN A 17 -13.75 -15.25 12.40
C ASN A 17 -14.24 -13.93 11.80
N LEU A 18 -15.34 -14.00 11.05
CA LEU A 18 -16.13 -12.85 10.64
C LEU A 18 -17.38 -12.82 11.52
N THR A 19 -17.47 -11.83 12.41
CA THR A 19 -18.69 -11.64 13.22
C THR A 19 -19.45 -10.43 12.69
N LYS A 20 -20.72 -10.65 12.36
CA LYS A 20 -21.64 -9.59 11.95
C LYS A 20 -22.48 -9.19 13.16
N ASN A 21 -22.46 -7.91 13.52
CA ASN A 21 -23.24 -7.36 14.62
C ASN A 21 -24.00 -6.12 14.14
N GLY A 22 -25.26 -6.33 13.74
CA GLY A 22 -26.09 -5.29 13.11
C GLY A 22 -25.50 -4.80 11.78
N GLU A 23 -25.27 -3.49 11.66
CA GLU A 23 -24.67 -2.84 10.49
C GLU A 23 -23.13 -2.96 10.43
N LYS A 24 -22.49 -3.48 11.48
CA LYS A 24 -21.03 -3.60 11.56
C LYS A 24 -20.58 -5.05 11.41
N ALA A 25 -19.45 -5.25 10.73
CA ALA A 25 -18.75 -6.52 10.69
C ALA A 25 -17.37 -6.36 11.33
N SER A 26 -16.91 -7.37 12.05
CA SER A 26 -15.54 -7.43 12.56
C SER A 26 -14.83 -8.66 11.99
N ILE A 27 -13.51 -8.53 11.82
CA ILE A 27 -12.64 -9.55 11.26
C ILE A 27 -11.47 -9.77 12.20
N GLU A 28 -11.23 -11.02 12.56
CA GLU A 28 -10.02 -11.44 13.25
C GLU A 28 -9.06 -12.07 12.24
N LEU A 29 -7.84 -11.57 12.21
CA LEU A 29 -6.80 -11.94 11.27
C LEU A 29 -5.64 -12.57 12.02
N GLU A 30 -5.15 -13.70 11.52
CA GLU A 30 -3.88 -14.26 11.97
C GLU A 30 -2.81 -14.04 10.91
N LEU A 31 -1.67 -13.54 11.35
CA LEU A 31 -0.51 -13.28 10.50
C LEU A 31 0.67 -14.05 11.07
N PRO A 32 1.53 -14.67 10.22
CA PRO A 32 2.77 -15.23 10.70
C PRO A 32 3.59 -14.18 11.44
N ASN A 33 4.09 -14.50 12.63
CA ASN A 33 4.93 -13.57 13.40
C ASN A 33 6.17 -13.12 12.62
N THR A 34 6.65 -13.94 11.68
CA THR A 34 7.76 -13.61 10.78
C THR A 34 7.46 -12.45 9.83
N ASN A 35 6.18 -12.15 9.62
CA ASN A 35 5.71 -11.09 8.72
C ASN A 35 5.22 -9.86 9.49
N LEU A 36 5.40 -9.85 10.82
CA LEU A 36 5.00 -8.75 11.70
C LEU A 36 6.24 -8.01 12.18
N THR A 37 6.19 -6.69 12.10
CA THR A 37 7.16 -5.80 12.73
C THR A 37 6.42 -4.68 13.45
N SER A 38 6.92 -4.27 14.60
CA SER A 38 6.46 -3.05 15.29
C SER A 38 7.15 -1.80 14.77
N ASP A 39 8.16 -1.95 13.92
CA ASP A 39 8.87 -0.84 13.30
C ASP A 39 8.25 -0.53 11.93
N GLN A 40 7.61 0.63 11.87
CA GLN A 40 6.99 1.13 10.65
C GLN A 40 8.01 1.37 9.54
N ALA A 41 9.22 1.82 9.83
CA ALA A 41 10.24 2.02 8.81
C ALA A 41 10.62 0.69 8.15
N LEU A 42 10.87 -0.35 8.96
CA LEU A 42 11.13 -1.71 8.46
C LEU A 42 9.94 -2.28 7.67
N ALA A 43 8.71 -1.96 8.05
CA ALA A 43 7.52 -2.42 7.33
C ALA A 43 7.42 -1.86 5.90
N TRP A 44 8.05 -0.72 5.63
CA TRP A 44 7.94 0.01 4.37
C TRP A 44 9.25 0.11 3.58
N GLU A 45 10.38 -0.32 4.14
CA GLU A 45 11.73 -0.25 3.55
C GLU A 45 11.74 -0.75 2.10
N ASP A 46 11.35 -2.01 1.86
CA ASP A 46 11.32 -2.60 0.51
C ASP A 46 10.49 -1.78 -0.49
N SER A 47 9.33 -1.28 -0.06
CA SER A 47 8.45 -0.52 -0.96
C SER A 47 8.97 0.89 -1.20
N GLY A 48 9.59 1.49 -0.18
CA GLY A 48 10.27 2.78 -0.27
C GLY A 48 11.46 2.71 -1.22
N ASP A 49 12.30 1.68 -1.10
CA ASP A 49 13.46 1.47 -1.97
C ASP A 49 13.05 1.32 -3.43
N ILE A 50 12.01 0.52 -3.71
CA ILE A 50 11.47 0.39 -5.07
C ILE A 50 10.87 1.71 -5.58
N PHE A 51 10.16 2.46 -4.73
CA PHE A 51 9.66 3.79 -5.08
C PHE A 51 10.81 4.74 -5.45
N TYR A 52 11.83 4.87 -4.62
CA TYR A 52 12.96 5.76 -4.89
C TYR A 52 13.77 5.29 -6.09
N ASP A 53 14.05 3.98 -6.27
CA ASP A 53 14.72 3.47 -7.47
C ASP A 53 13.94 3.84 -8.72
N LYS A 54 12.64 3.55 -8.78
CA LYS A 54 11.84 3.71 -10.01
C LYS A 54 11.46 5.15 -10.31
N CYS A 55 11.09 5.93 -9.30
CA CYS A 55 10.51 7.26 -9.48
C CYS A 55 11.55 8.39 -9.55
N THR A 56 12.84 8.13 -9.28
CA THR A 56 13.91 9.14 -9.41
C THR A 56 14.71 9.05 -10.71
N LYS A 57 14.44 8.07 -11.59
CA LYS A 57 15.26 7.85 -12.81
C LYS A 57 15.14 8.96 -13.86
N CYS A 58 14.01 9.69 -13.87
CA CYS A 58 13.70 10.67 -14.91
C CYS A 58 13.74 12.12 -14.41
N HIS A 59 13.40 12.34 -13.13
CA HIS A 59 13.34 13.64 -12.47
C HIS A 59 13.48 13.44 -10.95
N GLY A 60 13.60 14.55 -10.21
CA GLY A 60 13.48 14.50 -8.75
C GLY A 60 12.13 13.93 -8.33
N THR A 61 12.10 13.15 -7.25
CA THR A 61 10.84 12.56 -6.79
C THR A 61 9.98 13.59 -6.06
N HIS A 62 8.67 13.51 -6.30
CA HIS A 62 7.68 14.25 -5.53
C HIS A 62 7.50 13.60 -4.16
N ALA A 63 7.26 14.42 -3.13
CA ALA A 63 7.01 13.89 -1.80
C ALA A 63 5.64 13.18 -1.78
N PRO A 64 5.52 11.95 -1.26
CA PRO A 64 4.24 11.23 -1.23
C PRO A 64 3.09 12.02 -0.60
N LYS A 65 3.36 12.91 0.37
CA LYS A 65 2.32 13.75 0.99
C LYS A 65 1.76 14.87 0.11
N GLU A 66 2.35 15.13 -1.05
CA GLU A 66 1.93 16.20 -1.96
C GLU A 66 0.52 15.97 -2.53
N PHE A 67 0.12 14.71 -2.73
CA PHE A 67 -1.16 14.35 -3.33
C PHE A 67 -1.95 13.35 -2.48
N ASP A 68 -3.28 13.30 -2.69
CA ASP A 68 -4.14 12.25 -2.14
C ASP A 68 -3.99 10.92 -2.90
N MET A 69 -4.50 9.83 -2.33
CA MET A 69 -4.36 8.48 -2.89
C MET A 69 -4.87 8.38 -4.33
N LEU A 70 -6.01 9.00 -4.65
CA LEU A 70 -6.62 8.93 -5.98
C LEU A 70 -5.83 9.73 -7.01
N SER A 71 -5.30 10.87 -6.60
CA SER A 71 -4.42 11.70 -7.43
C SER A 71 -3.12 10.95 -7.75
N TRP A 72 -2.54 10.24 -6.79
CA TRP A 72 -1.38 9.38 -7.03
C TRP A 72 -1.67 8.26 -8.02
N GLU A 73 -2.83 7.61 -7.93
CA GLU A 73 -3.24 6.57 -8.89
C GLU A 73 -3.24 7.11 -10.32
N GLY A 74 -3.87 8.28 -10.53
CA GLY A 74 -3.93 8.93 -11.85
C GLY A 74 -2.55 9.36 -12.36
N LEU A 75 -1.74 9.99 -11.51
CA LEU A 75 -0.39 10.44 -11.87
C LEU A 75 0.53 9.26 -12.22
N TYR A 76 0.49 8.18 -11.43
CA TYR A 76 1.32 7.00 -11.62
C TYR A 76 1.12 6.37 -13.01
N VAL A 77 -0.12 6.33 -13.52
CA VAL A 77 -0.43 5.81 -14.87
C VAL A 77 0.35 6.55 -15.96
N SER A 78 0.54 7.87 -15.82
CA SER A 78 1.29 8.65 -16.81
C SER A 78 2.80 8.36 -16.82
N MET A 79 3.33 7.80 -15.73
CA MET A 79 4.77 7.57 -15.54
C MET A 79 5.18 6.12 -15.77
N LYS A 80 4.29 5.15 -15.53
CA LYS A 80 4.67 3.73 -15.45
C LYS A 80 5.25 3.15 -16.74
N ASP A 81 4.78 3.59 -17.90
CA ASP A 81 5.32 3.14 -19.20
C ASP A 81 6.77 3.57 -19.40
N ARG A 82 7.17 4.70 -18.80
CA ARG A 82 8.54 5.21 -18.83
C ARG A 82 9.40 4.57 -17.75
N ALA A 83 8.87 4.39 -16.53
CA ALA A 83 9.58 3.82 -15.39
C ALA A 83 9.75 2.29 -15.48
N GLN A 84 8.92 1.62 -16.31
CA GLN A 84 8.93 0.19 -16.57
C GLN A 84 9.10 -0.66 -15.29
N PRO A 85 8.21 -0.53 -14.29
CA PRO A 85 8.18 -1.45 -13.17
C PRO A 85 7.66 -2.82 -13.61
N THR A 86 8.09 -3.87 -12.93
CA THR A 86 7.39 -5.17 -12.99
C THR A 86 6.06 -5.07 -12.24
N ASP A 87 5.13 -6.00 -12.46
CA ASP A 87 3.83 -6.02 -11.76
C ASP A 87 3.97 -5.98 -10.23
N ASN A 88 4.97 -6.69 -9.68
CA ASN A 88 5.24 -6.67 -8.24
C ASN A 88 5.75 -5.29 -7.77
N GLN A 89 6.61 -4.66 -8.57
CA GLN A 89 7.13 -3.32 -8.27
C GLN A 89 6.03 -2.26 -8.39
N GLU A 90 5.12 -2.36 -9.37
CA GLU A 90 3.94 -1.50 -9.49
C GLU A 90 3.08 -1.57 -8.23
N MET A 91 2.82 -2.79 -7.73
CA MET A 91 2.09 -2.98 -6.48
C MET A 91 2.81 -2.34 -5.28
N GLN A 92 4.14 -2.52 -5.16
CA GLN A 92 4.92 -1.93 -4.08
C GLN A 92 4.91 -0.39 -4.12
N ILE A 93 5.08 0.19 -5.31
CA ILE A 93 5.05 1.65 -5.52
C ILE A 93 3.69 2.22 -5.13
N LEU A 94 2.59 1.66 -5.67
CA LEU A 94 1.25 2.15 -5.37
C LEU A 94 0.91 1.99 -3.88
N ARG A 95 1.30 0.88 -3.26
CA ARG A 95 1.09 0.68 -1.82
C ARG A 95 1.85 1.72 -0.98
N TYR A 96 3.10 2.04 -1.35
CA TYR A 96 3.89 3.08 -0.69
C TYR A 96 3.26 4.46 -0.88
N LEU A 97 2.94 4.84 -2.12
CA LEU A 97 2.29 6.12 -2.43
C LEU A 97 0.98 6.27 -1.66
N TYR A 98 0.13 5.24 -1.61
CA TYR A 98 -1.15 5.33 -0.91
C TYR A 98 -0.99 5.40 0.61
N ALA A 99 -0.06 4.65 1.19
CA ALA A 99 0.17 4.68 2.63
C ALA A 99 0.70 6.04 3.09
N HIS A 100 1.55 6.67 2.29
CA HIS A 100 2.20 7.95 2.58
C HIS A 100 1.50 9.18 1.95
N ALA A 101 0.42 8.98 1.18
CA ALA A 101 -0.40 10.04 0.60
C ALA A 101 -0.94 11.00 1.66
N ASN A 102 -1.39 12.20 1.27
CA ASN A 102 -1.96 13.19 2.20
C ASN A 102 -3.05 12.57 3.11
N ASP A 103 -4.01 11.88 2.52
CA ASP A 103 -5.09 11.14 3.16
C ASP A 103 -4.74 9.66 3.46
N GLY A 104 -3.45 9.32 3.37
CA GLY A 104 -2.90 8.00 3.63
C GLY A 104 -2.91 7.60 5.11
N ILE A 105 -2.70 6.30 5.37
CA ILE A 105 -2.78 5.72 6.72
C ILE A 105 -1.59 6.06 7.63
N LEU A 106 -0.51 6.62 7.07
CA LEU A 106 0.66 7.01 7.82
C LEU A 106 0.65 8.51 8.08
N GLU A 107 0.78 8.86 9.35
CA GLU A 107 1.11 10.22 9.79
C GLU A 107 2.63 10.38 9.80
N GLU A 108 3.15 11.50 9.29
CA GLU A 108 4.57 11.83 9.49
C GLU A 108 4.81 12.18 10.97
N LYS A 109 5.92 11.70 11.52
CA LYS A 109 6.38 12.10 12.86
C LYS A 109 7.11 13.43 12.80
#